data_AF-C6B5U7-F1
#
_entry.id   AF-C6B5U7-F1
#
_cell.length_a   1.000
_cell.length_b   1.000
_cell.length_c   1.000
_cell.angle_alpha   90.00
_cell.angle_beta   90.00
_cell.angle_gamma   90.00
#
_symmetry.space_group_name_H-M   'P 1'
#
loop_
_entity.id
_entity.type
_entity.pdbx_description
1 polymer ?
#
loop_
_entity_poly.entity_id
_entity_poly.type
_entity_poly.pdbx_seq_one_letter_code
_entity_poly.pdbx_strand_id
1 'polypeptide(L)'
;MREFKRMQIPALAREPNTTCSEIVAEAAFALASGIIDTIPFVGSKLDEQQTRAWPRSGVFTDDGVEMTGTPPEIFELCELLAAHIEKGTSFDVFEVFHKIARIDRLIDWRHGAVLSPEPHPVTH
;
A
#
# COMPACT_ATOMS: atom_id res chain seq x y z
N MET A 1 27.64 8.30 14.74
CA MET A 1 27.26 7.99 13.35
C MET A 1 26.28 6.82 13.39
N ARG A 2 25.03 6.99 12.91
CA ARG A 2 24.09 5.87 12.78
C ARG A 2 24.17 5.37 11.35
N GLU A 3 24.59 4.13 11.20
CA GLU A 3 24.68 3.45 9.91
C GLU A 3 23.26 3.27 9.37
N PHE A 4 22.96 3.92 8.24
CA PHE A 4 21.72 3.68 7.52
C PHE A 4 21.78 2.28 6.93
N LYS A 5 21.03 1.36 7.55
CA LYS A 5 20.82 -0.01 7.08
C LYS A 5 20.28 0.07 5.64
N ARG A 6 21.16 -0.22 4.68
CA ARG A 6 20.87 -0.21 3.24
C ARG A 6 19.63 -1.11 3.01
N MET A 7 18.49 -0.52 2.69
CA MET A 7 17.29 -1.27 2.32
C MET A 7 17.66 -2.14 1.12
N GLN A 8 17.51 -3.46 1.27
CA GLN A 8 17.73 -4.40 0.17
C GLN A 8 16.58 -4.23 -0.81
N ILE A 9 16.87 -3.58 -1.94
CA ILE A 9 15.98 -3.56 -3.09
C ILE A 9 15.88 -5.01 -3.59
N PRO A 10 14.68 -5.56 -3.82
CA PRO A 10 14.51 -6.90 -4.36
C PRO A 10 15.34 -7.07 -5.64
N ALA A 11 15.92 -8.26 -5.82
CA ALA A 11 16.71 -8.57 -7.01
C ALA A 11 15.80 -8.60 -8.25
N LEU A 12 15.71 -7.46 -8.94
CA LEU A 12 15.07 -7.35 -10.24
C LEU A 12 15.84 -8.22 -11.23
N ALA A 13 15.19 -9.23 -11.80
CA ALA A 13 15.76 -10.07 -12.83
C ALA A 13 16.03 -9.21 -14.07
N ARG A 14 17.32 -9.03 -14.40
CA ARG A 14 17.74 -8.20 -15.54
C ARG A 14 17.47 -8.93 -16.85
N GLU A 15 16.42 -8.53 -17.57
CA GLU A 15 16.30 -8.82 -19.00
C GLU A 15 17.32 -7.96 -19.78
N PRO A 16 18.00 -8.51 -20.80
CA PRO A 16 19.17 -7.89 -21.45
C PRO A 16 18.91 -6.56 -22.17
N ASN A 17 17.66 -6.10 -22.27
CA ASN A 17 17.29 -4.83 -22.91
C ASN A 17 16.56 -3.85 -21.98
N THR A 18 16.53 -4.09 -20.67
CA THR A 18 15.80 -3.24 -19.73
C THR A 18 16.52 -1.89 -19.57
N THR A 19 15.83 -0.79 -19.85
CA THR A 19 16.40 0.54 -19.68
C THR A 19 16.49 0.91 -18.20
N CYS A 20 17.41 1.81 -17.84
CA CYS A 20 17.51 2.32 -16.46
C CYS A 20 16.17 2.95 -16.01
N SER A 21 15.45 3.60 -16.92
CA SER A 21 14.13 4.19 -16.64
C SER A 21 13.09 3.13 -16.26
N GLU A 22 13.07 2.00 -16.97
CA GLU A 22 12.15 0.89 -16.68
C GLU A 22 12.44 0.27 -15.32
N ILE A 23 13.73 0.09 -14.97
CA ILE A 23 14.14 -0.42 -13.65
C ILE A 23 13.67 0.50 -12.52
N VAL A 24 13.79 1.82 -12.70
CA VAL A 24 13.36 2.80 -11.69
C VAL A 24 11.84 2.80 -11.56
N ALA A 25 11.11 2.75 -12.68
CA ALA A 25 9.65 2.69 -12.66
C ALA A 25 9.13 1.42 -11.96
N GLU A 26 9.73 0.25 -12.25
CA GLU A 26 9.38 -1.01 -11.59
C GLU A 26 9.68 -0.97 -10.09
N ALA A 27 10.85 -0.45 -9.71
CA ALA A 27 11.20 -0.29 -8.29
C ALA A 27 10.25 0.68 -7.57
N ALA A 28 9.88 1.79 -8.21
CA ALA A 28 8.94 2.76 -7.66
C ALA A 28 7.55 2.13 -7.47
N PHE A 29 7.08 1.35 -8.44
CA PHE A 29 5.80 0.64 -8.34
C PHE A 29 5.83 -0.44 -7.27
N ALA A 30 6.92 -1.19 -7.14
CA ALA A 30 7.10 -2.18 -6.07
C ALA A 30 7.08 -1.53 -4.68
N LEU A 31 7.72 -0.38 -4.52
CA LEU A 31 7.70 0.39 -3.27
C LEU A 31 6.30 0.96 -2.96
N ALA A 32 5.67 1.60 -3.94
CA ALA A 32 4.30 2.10 -3.81
C ALA A 32 3.35 1.00 -3.38
N SER A 33 3.45 -0.15 -4.02
CA SER A 33 2.67 -1.31 -3.67
C SER A 33 2.92 -1.81 -2.24
N GLY A 34 4.19 -1.83 -1.80
CA GLY A 34 4.53 -2.21 -0.43
C GLY A 34 3.90 -1.28 0.60
N ILE A 35 3.75 0.01 0.29
CA ILE A 35 3.01 0.98 1.12
C ILE A 35 1.53 0.60 1.17
N ILE A 36 0.90 0.33 0.03
CA ILE A 36 -0.50 -0.15 -0.04
C ILE A 36 -0.70 -1.42 0.79
N ASP A 37 0.25 -2.36 0.71
CA ASP A 37 0.19 -3.63 1.43
C ASP A 37 0.18 -3.46 2.96
N THR A 38 0.53 -2.28 3.48
CA THR A 38 0.46 -1.94 4.92
C THR A 38 -0.89 -1.40 5.37
N ILE A 39 -1.80 -1.06 4.44
CA ILE A 39 -3.11 -0.52 4.78
C ILE A 39 -4.00 -1.64 5.35
N PRO A 40 -4.69 -1.39 6.48
CA PRO A 40 -5.57 -2.39 7.08
C PRO A 40 -6.88 -2.46 6.30
N PHE A 41 -6.95 -3.30 5.27
CA PHE A 41 -8.18 -3.48 4.50
C PHE A 41 -9.18 -4.44 5.18
N VAL A 42 -10.47 -4.18 5.00
CA VAL A 42 -11.58 -5.07 5.41
C VAL A 42 -11.54 -6.40 4.65
N GLY A 43 -12.21 -7.42 5.18
CA GLY A 43 -12.20 -8.78 4.62
C GLY A 43 -10.90 -9.52 4.91
N SER A 44 -10.65 -10.60 4.19
CA SER A 44 -9.48 -11.47 4.40
C SER A 44 -8.68 -11.66 3.12
N LYS A 45 -7.38 -11.98 3.24
CA LYS A 45 -6.60 -12.48 2.10
C LYS A 45 -7.22 -13.79 1.60
N LEU A 46 -7.06 -14.09 0.31
CA LEU A 46 -7.63 -15.32 -0.27
C LEU A 46 -6.96 -16.58 0.26
N ASP A 47 -5.67 -16.48 0.59
CA ASP A 47 -4.88 -17.54 1.18
C ASP A 47 -3.77 -16.97 2.08
N GLU A 48 -3.13 -17.83 2.89
CA GLU A 48 -2.08 -17.44 3.84
C GLU A 48 -0.75 -17.05 3.17
N GLN A 49 -0.50 -17.50 1.94
CA GLN A 49 0.73 -17.22 1.20
C GLN A 49 0.65 -15.92 0.38
N GLN A 50 -0.55 -15.36 0.21
CA GLN A 50 -0.78 -14.12 -0.51
C GLN A 50 0.04 -12.99 0.11
N THR A 51 1.04 -12.50 -0.63
CA THR A 51 1.91 -11.41 -0.17
C THR A 51 1.19 -10.07 -0.21
N ARG A 52 0.43 -9.82 -1.29
CA ARG A 52 -0.31 -8.59 -1.58
C ARG A 52 -1.51 -8.38 -0.67
N ALA A 53 -1.88 -7.14 -0.40
CA ALA A 53 -3.07 -6.81 0.37
C ALA A 53 -4.38 -7.17 -0.34
N TRP A 54 -4.36 -7.13 -1.68
CA TRP A 54 -5.47 -7.49 -2.56
C TRP A 54 -5.03 -8.55 -3.59
N PRO A 55 -5.92 -9.42 -4.08
CA PRO A 55 -7.38 -9.46 -3.85
C PRO A 55 -7.81 -9.89 -2.44
N ARG A 56 -9.09 -9.71 -2.10
CA ARG A 56 -9.65 -10.07 -0.78
C ARG A 56 -10.99 -10.79 -0.90
N SER A 57 -11.33 -11.60 0.11
CA SER A 57 -12.61 -12.28 0.28
C SER A 57 -13.46 -11.60 1.35
N GLY A 58 -14.78 -11.77 1.25
CA GLY A 58 -15.72 -11.22 2.24
C GLY A 58 -15.87 -9.69 2.17
N VAL A 59 -15.54 -9.08 1.02
CA VAL A 59 -15.76 -7.67 0.74
C VAL A 59 -16.88 -7.54 -0.28
N PHE A 60 -17.85 -6.70 -0.02
CA PHE A 60 -19.05 -6.54 -0.85
C PHE A 60 -19.22 -5.08 -1.27
N THR A 61 -19.71 -4.88 -2.49
CA THR A 61 -20.19 -3.59 -2.97
C THR A 61 -21.47 -3.18 -2.24
N ASP A 62 -21.89 -1.92 -2.39
CA ASP A 62 -23.07 -1.39 -1.69
C ASP A 62 -24.38 -2.09 -2.12
N ASP A 63 -24.42 -2.69 -3.31
CA ASP A 63 -25.51 -3.52 -3.83
C ASP A 63 -25.41 -5.01 -3.39
N GLY A 64 -24.43 -5.34 -2.55
CA GLY A 64 -24.29 -6.67 -1.94
C GLY A 64 -23.60 -7.71 -2.83
N VAL A 65 -22.95 -7.29 -3.92
CA VAL A 65 -22.17 -8.18 -4.80
C VAL A 65 -20.77 -8.34 -4.23
N GLU A 66 -20.27 -9.58 -4.16
CA GLU A 66 -18.90 -9.81 -3.69
C GLU A 66 -17.89 -9.17 -4.66
N MET A 67 -16.99 -8.36 -4.13
CA MET A 67 -15.92 -7.75 -4.88
C MET A 67 -14.87 -8.82 -5.20
N THR A 68 -14.74 -9.16 -6.47
CA THR A 68 -13.73 -10.10 -6.96
C THR A 68 -12.53 -9.36 -7.54
N GLY A 69 -11.33 -9.85 -7.26
CA GLY A 69 -10.09 -9.23 -7.75
C GLY A 69 -9.66 -7.97 -6.99
N THR A 70 -8.79 -7.18 -7.62
CA THR A 70 -8.27 -5.93 -7.04
C THR A 70 -9.08 -4.74 -7.57
N PRO A 71 -9.65 -3.89 -6.70
CA PRO A 71 -10.35 -2.69 -7.11
C PRO A 71 -9.46 -1.73 -7.92
N PRO A 72 -9.98 -1.10 -8.98
CA PRO A 72 -9.22 -0.14 -9.78
C PRO A 72 -8.62 0.99 -8.96
N GLU A 73 -9.34 1.47 -7.94
CA GLU A 73 -8.88 2.56 -7.06
C GLU A 73 -7.57 2.23 -6.33
N ILE A 74 -7.32 0.96 -6.03
CA ILE A 74 -6.08 0.52 -5.38
C ILE A 74 -4.92 0.59 -6.35
N PHE A 75 -5.16 0.22 -7.60
CA PHE A 75 -4.18 0.38 -8.66
C PHE A 75 -3.89 1.86 -8.93
N GLU A 76 -4.92 2.70 -9.03
CA GLU A 76 -4.78 4.15 -9.20
C GLU A 76 -3.97 4.80 -8.07
N LEU A 77 -4.19 4.38 -6.81
CA LEU A 77 -3.41 4.88 -5.68
C LEU A 77 -1.96 4.39 -5.75
N CYS A 78 -1.73 3.15 -6.16
CA CYS A 78 -0.39 2.62 -6.36
C CYS A 78 0.38 3.37 -7.46
N GLU A 79 -0.25 3.64 -8.60
CA GLU A 79 0.34 4.45 -9.68
C GLU A 79 0.66 5.88 -9.23
N LEU A 80 -0.25 6.51 -8.49
CA LEU A 80 -0.04 7.84 -7.95
C LEU A 80 1.20 7.89 -7.05
N LEU A 81 1.32 6.94 -6.11
CA LEU A 81 2.47 6.86 -5.22
C LEU A 81 3.75 6.55 -6.00
N ALA A 82 3.69 5.63 -6.96
CA ALA A 82 4.82 5.25 -7.80
C ALA A 82 5.36 6.46 -8.59
N ALA A 83 4.48 7.27 -9.19
CA ALA A 83 4.88 8.46 -9.95
C ALA A 83 5.60 9.50 -9.08
N HIS A 84 5.20 9.65 -7.81
CA HIS A 84 5.89 10.54 -6.87
C HIS A 84 7.24 9.98 -6.42
N ILE A 85 7.32 8.67 -6.17
CA ILE A 85 8.55 7.97 -5.80
C ILE A 85 9.57 8.03 -6.95
N GLU A 86 9.12 7.75 -8.18
CA GLU A 86 9.94 7.80 -9.39
C GLU A 86 10.58 9.18 -9.59
N LYS A 87 9.80 10.25 -9.37
CA LYS A 87 10.27 11.63 -9.50
C LYS A 87 11.07 12.12 -8.29
N GLY A 88 11.09 11.37 -7.18
CA GLY A 88 11.72 11.78 -5.94
C GLY A 88 11.08 13.03 -5.31
N THR A 89 9.77 13.23 -5.54
CA THR A 89 9.02 14.41 -5.08
C THR A 89 8.20 14.10 -3.84
N SER A 90 7.92 15.12 -3.03
CA SER A 90 6.97 15.00 -1.91
C SER A 90 5.57 14.67 -2.42
N PHE A 91 4.84 13.82 -1.69
CA PHE A 91 3.44 13.53 -1.98
C PHE A 91 2.56 14.77 -1.82
N ASP A 92 1.71 15.04 -2.80
CA ASP A 92 0.59 15.95 -2.61
C ASP A 92 -0.45 15.29 -1.69
N VAL A 93 -0.59 15.84 -0.48
CA VAL A 93 -1.51 15.32 0.53
C VAL A 93 -2.96 15.35 0.05
N PHE A 94 -3.38 16.36 -0.70
CA PHE A 94 -4.75 16.45 -1.20
C PHE A 94 -5.03 15.41 -2.28
N GLU A 95 -4.07 15.18 -3.18
CA GLU A 95 -4.21 14.19 -4.24
C GLU A 95 -4.27 12.76 -3.65
N VAL A 96 -3.35 12.45 -2.73
CA VAL A 96 -3.33 11.17 -2.02
C VAL A 96 -4.60 10.99 -1.19
N PHE A 97 -5.01 12.01 -0.44
CA PHE A 97 -6.25 11.97 0.34
C PHE A 97 -7.47 11.72 -0.54
N HIS A 98 -7.56 12.36 -1.70
CA HIS A 98 -8.67 12.16 -2.63
C HIS A 98 -8.75 10.70 -3.13
N LYS A 99 -7.60 10.06 -3.39
CA LYS A 99 -7.56 8.63 -3.73
C LYS A 99 -7.92 7.74 -2.53
N ILE A 100 -7.42 8.04 -1.34
CA ILE A 100 -7.75 7.30 -0.11
C ILE A 100 -9.25 7.38 0.19
N ALA A 101 -9.86 8.57 0.04
CA ALA A 101 -11.30 8.76 0.26
C ALA A 101 -12.16 7.88 -0.64
N ARG A 102 -11.71 7.52 -1.85
CA ARG A 102 -12.42 6.59 -2.74
C ARG A 102 -12.36 5.14 -2.30
N ILE A 103 -11.36 4.77 -1.50
CA ILE A 103 -11.22 3.42 -0.93
C ILE A 103 -11.53 3.37 0.56
N ASP A 104 -12.03 4.45 1.15
CA ASP A 104 -12.29 4.58 2.58
C ASP A 104 -13.15 3.43 3.13
N ARG A 105 -14.22 3.07 2.41
CA ARG A 105 -15.09 1.93 2.76
C ARG A 105 -14.39 0.57 2.78
N LEU A 106 -13.22 0.46 2.14
CA LEU A 106 -12.42 -0.75 2.09
C LEU A 106 -11.41 -0.82 3.24
N ILE A 107 -11.24 0.25 4.03
CA ILE A 107 -10.27 0.32 5.11
C ILE A 107 -10.97 -0.03 6.43
N ASP A 108 -10.40 -1.00 7.15
CA ASP A 108 -10.79 -1.30 8.51
C ASP A 108 -10.11 -0.34 9.49
N TRP A 109 -10.76 0.81 9.70
CA TRP A 109 -10.29 1.83 10.62
C TRP A 109 -10.18 1.37 12.08
N ARG A 110 -10.82 0.26 12.47
CA ARG A 110 -10.65 -0.33 13.81
C ARG A 110 -9.25 -0.89 14.00
N HIS A 111 -8.62 -1.34 12.92
CA HIS A 111 -7.25 -1.83 12.90
C HIS A 111 -6.23 -0.74 12.49
N GLY A 112 -6.70 0.39 11.95
CA GLY A 112 -5.85 1.50 11.47
C GLY A 112 -5.49 2.58 12.48
N ALA A 113 -6.11 2.59 13.67
CA ALA A 113 -5.85 3.58 14.70
C ALA A 113 -5.15 2.95 15.94
N VAL A 114 -3.94 2.41 15.76
CA VAL A 114 -2.99 2.28 16.89
C VAL A 114 -2.11 3.53 16.91
N LEU A 115 -2.69 4.66 17.28
CA LEU A 115 -1.93 5.60 18.10
C LEU A 115 -2.09 5.07 19.51
N SER A 116 -1.15 4.29 20.02
CA SER A 116 -1.13 3.95 21.44
C SER A 116 -0.90 5.25 22.22
N PRO A 117 -1.85 5.79 23.01
CA PRO A 117 -1.43 6.34 24.28
C PRO A 117 -1.15 5.11 25.14
N GLU A 118 0.11 4.84 25.47
CA GLU A 118 0.35 3.96 26.61
C GLU A 118 -0.46 4.53 27.79
N PRO A 119 -1.38 3.77 28.41
CA PRO A 119 -1.94 4.19 29.67
C PRO A 119 -0.81 4.09 30.69
N HIS A 120 -0.19 5.22 31.03
CA HIS A 120 0.66 5.29 32.20
C HIS A 120 -0.15 4.80 33.40
N PRO A 121 0.32 3.78 34.15
CA PRO A 121 -0.35 3.39 35.36
C PRO A 121 -0.22 4.54 36.35
N VAL A 122 -1.35 5.17 36.69
CA VAL A 122 -1.43 6.06 37.85
C VAL A 122 -1.32 5.16 39.08
N THR A 123 -0.10 5.04 39.61
CA THR A 123 0.10 4.55 40.97
C THR A 123 -0.46 5.58 41.94
N HIS A 124 -1.54 5.21 42.62
CA HIS A 124 -2.04 5.87 43.83
C HIS A 124 -1.23 5.46 45.06
#